data_AF-A0A7V4Y1B7-F1
#
_entry.id   AF-A0A7V4Y1B7-F1
#
_cell.length_a   1.000
_cell.length_b   1.000
_cell.length_c   1.000
_cell.angle_alpha   90.00
_cell.angle_beta   90.00
_cell.angle_gamma   90.00
#
_symmetry.space_group_name_H-M   'P 1'
#
loop_
_entity.id
_entity.type
_entity.pdbx_description
1 polymer ?
#
loop_
_entity_poly.entity_id
_entity_poly.type
_entity_poly.pdbx_seq_one_letter_code
_entity_poly.pdbx_strand_id
1 'polypeptide(L)'
;MTVRFENKADIAKLWSEYHRTHSPEVREKVIEYYLPLVRSVAGRIAIGLPHHVDKEDLVSNGFFGLMDAIERFDPSRNVKFETYAVTRIRGAILDAIRAQDWIPTTIRQKARNYEQCVADLEHQLGRSATDEEIAAALNITVAQLHALLNQLNIATIIPLEEFARTETAMQPPELSQDVENEEVRAILARSI
;
A
#
# COMPACT_ATOMS: atom_id res chain seq x y z
N MET A 1 -6.52 7.38 27.09
CA MET A 1 -5.70 8.59 27.25
C MET A 1 -4.95 8.75 25.95
N THR A 2 -5.55 9.42 24.96
CA THR A 2 -4.96 9.55 23.63
C THR A 2 -3.80 10.54 23.69
N VAL A 3 -2.57 10.04 23.59
CA VAL A 3 -1.39 10.91 23.54
C VAL A 3 -1.38 11.57 22.16
N ARG A 4 -1.79 12.84 22.09
CA ARG A 4 -1.61 13.67 20.89
C ARG A 4 -0.12 13.98 20.75
N PHE A 5 0.52 13.40 19.74
CA PHE A 5 1.91 13.69 19.41
C PHE A 5 1.95 14.89 18.44
N GLU A 6 2.47 16.03 18.89
CA GLU A 6 2.35 17.29 18.15
C GLU A 6 3.58 17.64 17.28
N ASN A 7 4.70 16.90 17.28
CA ASN A 7 5.83 17.29 16.42
C ASN A 7 6.92 16.25 16.09
N LYS A 8 7.68 16.48 15.00
CA LYS A 8 8.88 15.70 14.56
C LYS A 8 10.02 15.68 15.59
N ALA A 9 10.08 16.67 16.48
CA ALA A 9 11.10 16.76 17.52
C ALA A 9 10.88 15.72 18.66
N ASP A 10 9.63 15.33 18.90
CA ASP A 10 9.30 14.41 19.98
C ASP A 10 9.56 12.96 19.58
N ILE A 11 9.32 12.60 18.32
CA ILE A 11 9.62 11.26 17.80
C ILE A 11 11.13 10.97 17.78
N ALA A 12 11.98 11.97 17.51
CA ALA A 12 13.44 11.80 17.57
C ALA A 12 13.95 11.46 18.99
N LYS A 13 13.33 12.06 20.02
CA LYS A 13 13.62 11.74 21.42
C LYS A 13 13.16 10.32 21.76
N LEU A 14 11.95 9.93 21.33
CA LEU A 14 11.44 8.57 21.53
C LEU A 14 12.34 7.52 20.88
N TRP A 15 12.83 7.74 19.65
CA TRP A 15 13.80 6.85 19.02
C TRP A 15 15.10 6.74 19.81
N SER A 16 15.64 7.86 20.28
CA SER A 16 16.86 7.88 21.11
C SER A 16 16.68 7.12 22.42
N GLU A 17 15.51 7.27 23.06
CA GLU A 17 15.16 6.55 24.28
C GLU A 17 14.94 5.07 24.01
N TYR A 18 14.27 4.73 22.91
CA TYR A 18 14.01 3.34 22.51
C TYR A 18 15.31 2.59 22.25
N HIS A 19 16.25 3.17 21.49
CA HIS A 19 17.54 2.54 21.22
C HIS A 19 18.43 2.40 22.47
N ARG A 20 18.21 3.24 23.49
CA ARG A 20 18.95 3.16 24.76
C ARG A 20 18.36 2.12 25.72
N THR A 21 17.04 2.00 25.76
CA THR A 21 16.33 1.27 26.83
C THR A 21 15.66 -0.01 26.35
N HIS A 22 15.32 -0.10 25.05
CA HIS A 22 14.45 -1.12 24.47
C HIS A 22 13.16 -1.36 25.29
N SER A 23 12.67 -0.33 25.98
CA SER A 23 11.50 -0.42 26.86
C SER A 23 10.23 -0.70 26.04
N PRO A 24 9.38 -1.65 26.48
CA PRO A 24 8.08 -1.91 25.86
C PRO A 24 7.18 -0.67 25.81
N GLU A 25 7.21 0.16 26.84
CA GLU A 25 6.39 1.38 26.95
C GLU A 25 6.83 2.45 25.94
N VAL A 26 8.13 2.57 25.68
CA VAL A 26 8.65 3.48 24.64
C VAL A 26 8.31 2.92 23.26
N ARG A 27 8.44 1.61 23.06
CA ARG A 27 8.05 0.94 21.81
C ARG A 27 6.58 1.20 21.47
N GLU A 28 5.69 1.09 22.45
CA GLU A 28 4.26 1.35 22.29
C GLU A 28 4.00 2.78 21.80
N LYS A 29 4.65 3.79 22.38
CA LYS A 29 4.54 5.18 21.91
C LYS A 29 5.04 5.39 20.48
N VAL A 30 6.14 4.72 20.10
CA VAL A 30 6.65 4.77 18.72
C VAL A 30 5.66 4.10 17.76
N ILE A 31 5.08 2.97 18.16
CA ILE A 31 4.03 2.27 17.39
C ILE A 31 2.81 3.18 17.20
N GLU A 32 2.30 3.78 18.27
CA GLU A 32 1.14 4.69 18.23
C GLU A 32 1.37 5.84 17.25
N TYR A 33 2.56 6.45 17.28
CA TYR A 33 2.93 7.54 16.38
C TYR A 33 2.87 7.13 14.90
N TYR A 34 3.32 5.92 14.56
CA TYR A 34 3.37 5.43 13.17
C TYR A 34 2.15 4.63 12.75
N LEU A 35 1.17 4.40 13.63
CA LEU A 35 -0.05 3.66 13.29
C LEU A 35 -0.85 4.28 12.13
N PRO A 36 -0.97 5.62 11.97
CA PRO A 36 -1.61 6.24 10.81
C PRO A 36 -0.94 5.87 9.47
N LEU A 37 0.38 5.61 9.47
CA LEU A 37 1.11 5.17 8.28
C LEU A 37 0.60 3.81 7.79
N VAL A 38 0.34 2.88 8.71
CA VAL A 38 -0.24 1.57 8.40
C VAL A 38 -1.61 1.72 7.73
N ARG A 39 -2.48 2.57 8.30
CA ARG A 39 -3.81 2.83 7.71
C ARG A 39 -3.70 3.44 6.31
N SER A 40 -2.78 4.36 6.10
CA SER A 40 -2.53 4.97 4.79
C SER A 40 -2.08 3.93 3.76
N VAL A 41 -1.11 3.07 4.11
CA VAL A 41 -0.61 2.01 3.23
C VAL A 41 -1.70 0.97 2.93
N ALA A 42 -2.39 0.48 3.97
CA ALA A 42 -3.49 -0.46 3.82
C ALA A 42 -4.64 0.11 2.98
N GLY A 43 -5.00 1.38 3.19
CA GLY A 43 -6.03 2.07 2.43
C GLY A 43 -5.70 2.16 0.94
N ARG A 44 -4.45 2.48 0.58
CA ARG A 44 -3.98 2.49 -0.82
C ARG A 44 -4.05 1.10 -1.46
N ILE A 45 -3.66 0.06 -0.73
CA ILE A 45 -3.74 -1.32 -1.21
C ILE A 45 -5.21 -1.73 -1.40
N ALA A 46 -6.10 -1.35 -0.48
CA ALA A 46 -7.52 -1.69 -0.52
C ALA A 46 -8.28 -1.08 -1.71
N ILE A 47 -7.82 0.03 -2.29
CA ILE A 47 -8.43 0.62 -3.51
C ILE A 47 -8.38 -0.39 -4.66
N GLY A 48 -7.25 -1.10 -4.76
CA GLY A 48 -7.08 -2.20 -5.68
C GLY A 48 -7.36 -3.52 -5.00
N LEU A 49 -8.46 -3.71 -4.28
CA LEU A 49 -8.85 -5.06 -3.84
C LEU A 49 -10.36 -5.26 -4.02
N PRO A 50 -10.82 -6.50 -4.28
CA PRO A 50 -12.24 -6.81 -4.30
C PRO A 50 -12.93 -6.47 -2.98
N HIS A 51 -14.22 -6.14 -3.02
CA HIS A 51 -15.01 -5.73 -1.84
C HIS A 51 -15.11 -6.76 -0.71
N HIS A 52 -14.73 -8.01 -0.93
CA HIS A 52 -14.75 -9.04 0.11
C HIS A 52 -13.46 -9.06 0.95
N VAL A 53 -12.40 -8.30 0.59
CA VAL A 53 -11.24 -8.14 1.49
C VAL A 53 -11.65 -7.25 2.65
N ASP A 54 -11.42 -7.74 3.86
CA ASP A 54 -11.56 -6.91 5.05
C ASP A 54 -10.38 -5.93 5.17
N LYS A 55 -10.70 -4.64 5.25
CA LYS A 55 -9.70 -3.58 5.46
C LYS A 55 -9.05 -3.70 6.83
N GLU A 56 -9.76 -4.21 7.82
CA GLU A 56 -9.25 -4.40 9.18
C GLU A 56 -8.18 -5.49 9.22
N ASP A 57 -8.33 -6.53 8.39
CA ASP A 57 -7.29 -7.54 8.21
C ASP A 57 -6.03 -6.96 7.57
N LEU A 58 -6.17 -6.09 6.58
CA LEU A 58 -5.00 -5.41 5.96
C LEU A 58 -4.26 -4.55 6.98
N VAL A 59 -4.98 -3.79 7.80
CA VAL A 59 -4.37 -2.97 8.86
C VAL A 59 -3.67 -3.86 9.89
N SER A 60 -4.27 -4.97 10.29
CA SER A 60 -3.69 -5.92 11.24
C SER A 60 -2.41 -6.55 10.71
N ASN A 61 -2.38 -6.97 9.44
CA ASN A 61 -1.17 -7.50 8.81
C ASN A 61 -0.09 -6.42 8.63
N GLY A 62 -0.49 -5.20 8.25
CA GLY A 62 0.43 -4.07 8.16
C GLY A 62 1.02 -3.67 9.51
N PHE A 63 0.28 -3.85 10.61
CA PHE A 63 0.75 -3.60 11.96
C PHE A 63 1.92 -4.52 12.34
N PHE A 64 1.86 -5.82 12.00
CA PHE A 64 3.00 -6.72 12.19
C PHE A 64 4.23 -6.28 11.37
N GLY A 65 4.01 -5.79 10.15
CA GLY A 65 5.08 -5.21 9.33
C GLY A 65 5.71 -3.95 9.93
N LEU A 66 4.90 -3.10 10.58
CA LEU A 66 5.39 -1.92 11.32
C LEU A 66 6.23 -2.34 12.54
N MET A 67 5.76 -3.33 13.32
CA MET A 67 6.52 -3.81 14.48
C MET A 67 7.89 -4.35 14.08
N ASP A 68 7.97 -5.19 13.05
CA ASP A 68 9.24 -5.71 12.54
C ASP A 68 10.12 -4.58 11.97
N ALA A 69 9.51 -3.56 11.34
CA ALA A 69 10.24 -2.38 10.89
C ALA A 69 10.86 -1.60 12.07
N ILE A 70 10.11 -1.39 13.16
CA ILE A 70 10.59 -0.66 14.34
C ILE A 70 11.79 -1.40 14.97
N GLU A 71 11.69 -2.71 15.12
CA GLU A 71 12.72 -3.52 15.76
C GLU A 71 14.02 -3.59 14.94
N ARG A 72 13.91 -3.54 13.61
CA ARG A 72 15.06 -3.65 12.70
C ARG A 72 15.58 -2.31 12.18
N PHE A 73 14.94 -1.20 12.51
CA PHE A 73 15.35 0.10 12.00
C PHE A 73 16.69 0.52 12.59
N ASP A 74 17.55 1.03 11.72
CA ASP A 74 18.88 1.51 12.05
C ASP A 74 19.01 2.99 11.65
N PRO A 75 18.96 3.93 12.62
CA PRO A 75 19.07 5.36 12.35
C PRO A 75 20.39 5.77 11.70
N SER A 76 21.45 4.96 11.80
CA SER A 76 22.76 5.29 11.24
C SER A 76 22.78 5.29 9.70
N ARG A 77 21.77 4.68 9.07
CA ARG A 77 21.64 4.55 7.62
C ARG A 77 21.19 5.84 6.92
N ASN A 78 20.92 6.92 7.67
CA ASN A 78 20.53 8.23 7.15
C ASN A 78 19.29 8.20 6.23
N VAL A 79 18.38 7.25 6.45
CA VAL A 79 17.08 7.14 5.77
C VAL A 79 15.99 7.41 6.80
N LYS A 80 14.95 8.13 6.39
CA LYS A 80 13.77 8.36 7.24
C LYS A 80 13.08 7.04 7.57
N PHE A 81 12.65 6.85 8.82
CA PHE A 81 11.96 5.64 9.23
C PHE A 81 10.73 5.35 8.37
N GLU A 82 9.96 6.38 8.03
CA GLU A 82 8.75 6.28 7.21
C GLU A 82 9.03 5.63 5.86
N THR A 83 10.15 6.02 5.21
CA THR A 83 10.56 5.46 3.92
C THR A 83 10.82 3.96 4.04
N TYR A 84 11.54 3.55 5.07
CA TYR A 84 11.81 2.13 5.33
C TYR A 84 10.55 1.35 5.71
N ALA A 85 9.74 1.91 6.62
CA ALA A 85 8.55 1.28 7.17
C ALA A 85 7.48 1.04 6.10
N VAL A 86 7.28 1.96 5.15
CA VAL A 86 6.32 1.78 4.05
C VAL A 86 6.58 0.48 3.31
N THR A 87 7.83 0.18 2.96
CA THR A 87 8.20 -1.05 2.24
C THR A 87 7.93 -2.29 3.08
N ARG A 88 8.22 -2.25 4.39
CA ARG A 88 8.00 -3.37 5.33
C ARG A 88 6.51 -3.64 5.57
N ILE A 89 5.73 -2.60 5.86
CA ILE A 89 4.28 -2.65 6.06
C ILE A 89 3.61 -3.21 4.81
N ARG A 90 3.97 -2.67 3.64
CA ARG A 90 3.45 -3.13 2.35
C ARG A 90 3.75 -4.61 2.13
N GLY A 91 4.99 -5.03 2.37
CA GLY A 91 5.41 -6.43 2.23
C GLY A 91 4.55 -7.36 3.09
N ALA A 92 4.39 -7.03 4.38
CA ALA A 92 3.57 -7.83 5.30
C ALA A 92 2.11 -7.97 4.84
N ILE A 93 1.51 -6.88 4.35
CA ILE A 93 0.14 -6.91 3.82
C ILE A 93 0.05 -7.80 2.57
N LEU A 94 0.98 -7.64 1.63
CA LEU A 94 0.99 -8.42 0.40
C LEU A 94 1.23 -9.91 0.66
N ASP A 95 2.10 -10.24 1.62
CA ASP A 95 2.37 -11.63 2.00
C ASP A 95 1.14 -12.28 2.64
N ALA A 96 0.39 -11.53 3.47
CA ALA A 96 -0.88 -12.01 4.02
C ALA A 96 -1.95 -12.25 2.93
N ILE A 97 -2.06 -11.34 1.96
CA ILE A 97 -2.98 -11.51 0.81
C ILE A 97 -2.60 -12.75 -0.01
N ARG A 98 -1.30 -12.98 -0.24
CA ARG A 98 -0.81 -14.16 -0.97
C ARG A 98 -1.11 -15.46 -0.21
N ALA A 99 -0.93 -15.47 1.10
CA ALA A 99 -1.14 -16.66 1.93
C ALA A 99 -2.61 -17.11 1.96
N GLN A 100 -3.56 -16.19 1.73
CA GLN A 100 -4.99 -16.49 1.67
C GLN A 100 -5.48 -16.97 0.29
N ASP A 101 -4.57 -17.22 -0.66
CA ASP A 101 -4.89 -17.68 -2.03
C ASP A 101 -5.92 -16.78 -2.73
N TRP A 102 -5.83 -15.47 -2.46
CA TRP A 102 -6.88 -14.49 -2.66
C TRP A 102 -7.31 -14.27 -4.13
N ILE A 103 -6.48 -14.63 -5.13
CA ILE A 103 -6.80 -14.31 -6.52
C ILE A 103 -7.86 -15.29 -7.05
N PRO A 104 -9.10 -14.84 -7.35
CA PRO A 104 -10.11 -15.72 -7.90
C PRO A 104 -9.62 -16.31 -9.22
N THR A 105 -9.90 -17.60 -9.47
CA THR A 105 -9.52 -18.29 -10.71
C THR A 105 -9.98 -17.54 -11.96
N THR A 106 -11.13 -16.87 -11.89
CA THR A 106 -11.65 -15.99 -12.94
C THR A 106 -10.75 -14.79 -13.24
N ILE A 107 -10.12 -14.17 -12.23
CA ILE A 107 -9.16 -13.08 -12.45
C ILE A 107 -7.86 -13.62 -13.06
N ARG A 108 -7.37 -14.79 -12.61
CA ARG A 108 -6.21 -15.45 -13.23
C ARG A 108 -6.46 -15.78 -14.69
N GLN A 109 -7.68 -16.25 -15.01
CA GLN A 109 -8.05 -16.55 -16.39
C GLN A 109 -8.09 -15.28 -17.25
N LYS A 110 -8.64 -14.18 -16.71
CA LYS A 110 -8.63 -12.88 -17.40
C LYS A 110 -7.22 -12.35 -17.63
N ALA A 111 -6.30 -12.54 -16.68
CA ALA A 111 -4.89 -12.17 -16.81
C ALA A 111 -4.24 -12.90 -17.99
N ARG A 112 -4.39 -14.24 -18.01
CA ARG A 112 -3.87 -15.07 -19.11
C ARG A 112 -4.48 -14.70 -20.46
N ASN A 113 -5.78 -14.43 -20.50
CA ASN A 113 -6.44 -14.02 -21.74
C ASN A 113 -5.93 -12.66 -22.25
N TYR A 114 -5.67 -11.72 -21.34
CA TYR A 114 -5.06 -10.43 -21.67
C TYR A 114 -3.62 -10.62 -22.20
N GLU A 115 -2.77 -11.34 -21.47
CA GLU A 115 -1.38 -11.61 -21.88
C GLU A 115 -1.32 -12.31 -23.25
N GLN A 116 -2.17 -13.30 -23.47
CA GLN A 116 -2.26 -13.99 -24.76
C GLN A 116 -2.71 -13.05 -25.89
N CYS A 117 -3.72 -12.22 -25.63
CA CYS A 117 -4.21 -11.26 -26.62
C CYS A 117 -3.14 -10.24 -27.01
N VAL A 118 -2.38 -9.73 -26.04
CA VAL A 118 -1.25 -8.82 -26.29
C VAL A 118 -0.18 -9.53 -27.13
N ALA A 119 0.24 -10.74 -26.72
CA ALA A 119 1.25 -11.51 -27.45
C ALA A 119 0.83 -11.80 -28.90
N ASP A 120 -0.44 -12.18 -29.11
CA ASP A 120 -0.98 -12.47 -30.44
C ASP A 120 -1.01 -11.21 -31.33
N LEU A 121 -1.41 -10.06 -30.76
CA LEU A 121 -1.41 -8.78 -31.48
C LEU A 121 0.00 -8.30 -31.80
N GLU A 122 0.94 -8.36 -30.86
CA GLU A 122 2.32 -7.96 -31.09
C GLU A 122 3.00 -8.84 -32.15
N HIS A 123 2.71 -10.15 -32.14
CA HIS A 123 3.17 -11.06 -33.17
C HIS A 123 2.59 -10.74 -34.56
N GLN A 124 1.32 -10.34 -34.64
CA GLN A 124 0.67 -9.98 -35.91
C GLN A 124 1.12 -8.61 -36.44
N LEU A 125 1.32 -7.63 -35.55
CA LEU A 125 1.62 -6.25 -35.90
C LEU A 125 3.14 -6.00 -36.07
N GLY A 126 3.99 -6.84 -35.49
CA GLY A 126 5.45 -6.65 -35.48
C GLY A 126 5.90 -5.44 -34.65
N ARG A 127 5.03 -4.93 -33.77
CA ARG A 127 5.24 -3.80 -32.85
C ARG A 127 4.35 -3.96 -31.63
N SER A 128 4.57 -3.17 -30.59
CA SER A 128 3.67 -3.11 -29.44
C SER A 128 2.25 -2.68 -29.86
N ALA A 129 1.25 -3.35 -29.29
CA ALA A 129 -0.16 -3.09 -29.51
C ALA A 129 -0.63 -1.88 -28.67
N THR A 130 -1.54 -1.06 -29.20
CA THR A 130 -2.14 0.04 -28.42
C THR A 130 -3.32 -0.42 -27.58
N ASP A 131 -3.69 0.37 -26.57
CA ASP A 131 -4.84 0.06 -25.70
C ASP A 131 -6.15 -0.06 -26.49
N GLU A 132 -6.34 0.72 -27.55
CA GLU A 132 -7.49 0.62 -28.44
C GLU A 132 -7.50 -0.69 -29.23
N GLU A 133 -6.34 -1.15 -29.72
CA GLU A 133 -6.19 -2.40 -30.45
C GLU A 133 -6.47 -3.60 -29.54
N ILE A 134 -5.95 -3.56 -28.32
CA ILE A 134 -6.17 -4.60 -27.30
C ILE A 134 -7.65 -4.61 -26.87
N ALA A 135 -8.25 -3.45 -26.62
CA ALA A 135 -9.65 -3.35 -26.24
C ALA A 135 -10.57 -3.89 -27.36
N ALA A 136 -10.27 -3.56 -28.62
CA ALA A 136 -11.01 -4.08 -29.77
C ALA A 136 -10.87 -5.60 -29.90
N ALA A 137 -9.66 -6.15 -29.73
CA ALA A 137 -9.41 -7.59 -29.79
C ALA A 137 -10.10 -8.37 -28.66
N LEU A 138 -10.20 -7.78 -27.46
CA LEU A 138 -10.93 -8.33 -26.32
C LEU A 138 -12.45 -8.05 -26.37
N ASN A 139 -12.91 -7.30 -27.37
CA ASN A 139 -14.30 -6.88 -27.54
C ASN A 139 -14.87 -6.13 -26.32
N ILE A 140 -14.07 -5.24 -25.75
CA ILE A 140 -14.40 -4.39 -24.62
C ILE A 140 -14.11 -2.93 -24.95
N THR A 141 -14.62 -2.01 -24.15
CA THR A 141 -14.25 -0.59 -24.25
C THR A 141 -12.89 -0.33 -23.60
N VAL A 142 -12.19 0.73 -24.01
CA VAL A 142 -10.94 1.17 -23.38
C VAL A 142 -11.11 1.41 -21.86
N ALA A 143 -12.27 1.97 -21.45
CA ALA A 143 -12.59 2.15 -20.03
C ALA A 143 -12.68 0.80 -19.28
N GLN A 144 -13.27 -0.23 -19.91
CA GLN A 144 -13.32 -1.58 -19.35
C GLN A 144 -11.94 -2.25 -19.34
N LEU A 145 -11.09 -1.98 -20.34
CA LEU A 145 -9.70 -2.42 -20.36
C LEU A 145 -8.93 -1.81 -19.19
N HIS A 146 -9.05 -0.51 -18.94
CA HIS A 146 -8.41 0.14 -17.80
C HIS A 146 -8.91 -0.42 -16.46
N ALA A 147 -10.21 -0.68 -16.34
CA ALA A 147 -10.77 -1.34 -15.16
C ALA A 147 -10.23 -2.77 -15.00
N LEU A 148 -10.06 -3.51 -16.09
CA LEU A 148 -9.45 -4.83 -16.09
C LEU A 148 -7.98 -4.76 -15.67
N LEU A 149 -7.19 -3.85 -16.24
CA LEU A 149 -5.79 -3.64 -15.87
C LEU A 149 -5.65 -3.27 -14.39
N ASN A 150 -6.53 -2.40 -13.88
CA ASN A 150 -6.60 -2.12 -12.45
C ASN A 150 -6.93 -3.35 -11.62
N GLN A 151 -7.79 -4.26 -12.11
CA GLN A 151 -8.07 -5.54 -11.47
C GLN A 151 -6.89 -6.52 -11.53
N LEU A 152 -6.13 -6.50 -12.62
CA LEU A 152 -5.00 -7.37 -12.87
C LEU A 152 -3.75 -6.92 -12.11
N ASN A 153 -3.48 -5.62 -11.99
CA ASN A 153 -2.37 -5.05 -11.21
C ASN A 153 -2.40 -5.42 -9.71
N ILE A 154 -3.53 -5.98 -9.27
CA ILE A 154 -3.77 -6.53 -7.93
C ILE A 154 -3.40 -8.02 -7.88
N ALA A 155 -3.68 -8.75 -8.95
CA ALA A 155 -3.44 -10.18 -9.10
C ALA A 155 -1.99 -10.48 -9.51
N THR A 156 -1.43 -9.71 -10.44
CA THR A 156 0.01 -9.57 -10.66
C THR A 156 0.48 -8.52 -9.68
N ILE A 157 0.95 -8.96 -8.51
CA ILE A 157 1.48 -8.07 -7.47
C ILE A 157 2.73 -7.38 -8.02
N ILE A 158 2.54 -6.27 -8.74
CA ILE A 158 3.49 -5.24 -9.19
C ILE A 158 4.80 -5.77 -9.80
N PRO A 159 5.06 -5.55 -11.10
CA PRO A 159 6.40 -5.63 -11.63
C PRO A 159 7.29 -4.69 -10.81
N LEU A 160 8.35 -5.24 -10.23
CA LEU A 160 9.35 -4.57 -9.37
C LEU A 160 9.86 -3.23 -9.97
N GLU A 161 9.73 -3.06 -11.29
CA GLU A 161 10.24 -1.95 -12.09
C GLU A 161 9.31 -0.73 -12.14
N GLU A 162 8.00 -0.88 -11.96
CA GLU A 162 7.06 0.24 -12.05
C GLU A 162 6.92 1.00 -10.71
N PHE A 163 7.15 0.31 -9.58
CA PHE A 163 7.17 0.93 -8.25
C PHE A 163 8.44 1.77 -7.99
N ALA A 164 9.60 1.34 -8.50
CA ALA A 164 10.87 2.07 -8.37
C ALA A 164 10.81 3.48 -9.02
N ARG A 165 9.96 3.64 -10.05
CA ARG A 165 9.71 4.94 -10.68
C ARG A 165 8.85 5.85 -9.81
N THR A 166 7.92 5.30 -9.04
CA THR A 166 7.13 6.08 -8.08
C THR A 166 7.95 6.40 -6.81
N GLU A 167 8.86 5.53 -6.39
CA GLU A 167 9.75 5.76 -5.24
C GLU A 167 10.73 6.93 -5.45
N THR A 168 11.16 7.18 -6.69
CA THR A 168 12.06 8.31 -6.97
C THR A 168 11.35 9.68 -6.90
N ALA A 169 10.03 9.71 -7.07
CA ALA A 169 9.26 10.95 -7.15
C ALA A 169 8.40 11.25 -5.91
N MET A 170 8.27 10.31 -4.96
CA MET A 170 7.31 10.45 -3.87
C MET A 170 7.99 10.83 -2.56
N GLN A 171 7.88 12.11 -2.19
CA GLN A 171 8.05 12.50 -0.79
C GLN A 171 7.13 11.62 0.06
N PRO A 172 7.61 11.06 1.19
CA PRO A 172 6.74 10.32 2.09
C PRO A 172 5.54 11.22 2.42
N PRO A 173 4.31 10.69 2.45
CA PRO A 173 3.15 11.48 2.82
C PRO A 173 3.50 12.16 4.15
N GLU A 174 3.49 13.49 4.17
CA GLU A 174 3.66 14.18 5.44
C GLU A 174 2.52 13.69 6.32
N LEU A 175 2.86 13.20 7.51
CA LEU A 175 1.91 12.95 8.59
C LEU A 175 1.37 14.32 9.00
N SER A 176 0.50 14.93 8.18
CA SER A 176 -0.15 16.19 8.47
C SER A 176 -1.38 15.91 9.33
N GLN A 177 -1.59 16.78 10.30
CA GLN A 177 -2.65 16.71 11.32
C GLN A 177 -4.06 16.92 10.72
N ASP A 178 -4.19 17.02 9.40
CA ASP A 178 -5.40 17.46 8.70
C ASP A 178 -6.35 16.32 8.35
N VAL A 179 -5.84 15.09 8.17
CA VAL A 179 -6.67 13.93 7.78
C VAL A 179 -7.63 13.53 8.91
N GLU A 180 -7.23 13.71 10.18
CA GLU A 180 -8.11 13.46 11.33
C GLU A 180 -9.23 14.51 11.46
N ASN A 181 -9.07 15.71 10.90
CA ASN A 181 -10.07 16.77 11.04
C ASN A 181 -11.24 16.61 10.05
N GLU A 182 -11.00 16.13 8.84
CA GLU A 182 -12.05 16.04 7.81
C GLU A 182 -13.04 14.89 8.10
N GLU A 183 -12.54 13.71 8.48
CA GLU A 183 -13.40 12.55 8.80
C GLU A 183 -14.16 12.75 10.11
N VAL A 184 -13.52 13.33 11.14
CA VAL A 184 -14.18 13.63 12.42
C VAL A 184 -15.24 14.72 12.23
N ARG A 185 -14.98 15.75 11.41
CA ARG A 185 -16.00 16.77 11.07
C ARG A 185 -17.16 16.18 10.27
N ALA A 186 -16.89 15.28 9.32
CA ALA A 186 -17.92 14.62 8.53
C ALA A 186 -18.81 13.68 9.37
N ILE A 187 -18.26 13.01 10.38
CA ILE A 187 -19.01 12.15 11.31
C ILE A 187 -19.84 12.99 12.29
N LEU A 188 -19.28 14.10 12.79
CA LEU A 188 -19.99 15.03 13.68
C LEU A 188 -21.13 15.77 12.97
N ALA A 189 -20.95 16.12 11.69
CA ALA A 189 -21.97 16.78 10.87
C ALA A 189 -23.15 15.86 10.47
N ARG A 190 -23.00 14.53 10.57
CA ARG A 190 -24.09 13.56 10.37
C ARG A 190 -24.85 13.23 11.65
N SER A 191 -24.41 13.77 12.79
CA SER A 191 -24.96 13.46 14.13
C SER A 191 -25.65 14.66 14.80
N ILE A 192 -25.93 15.73 14.03
CA ILE A 192 -26.77 16.88 14.40
C ILE A 192 -27.90 16.95 13.38
#